data_AF-A0A9D7R8G7-F1
#
_entry.id   AF-A0A9D7R8G7-F1
#
_cell.length_a   1.000
_cell.length_b   1.000
_cell.length_c   1.000
_cell.angle_alpha   90.00
_cell.angle_beta   90.00
_cell.angle_gamma   90.00
#
_symmetry.space_group_name_H-M   'P 1'
#
loop_
_entity.id
_entity.type
_entity.pdbx_description
1 polymer ?
#
loop_
_entity_poly.entity_id
_entity_poly.type
_entity_poly.pdbx_seq_one_letter_code
_entity_poly.pdbx_strand_id
1 'polypeptide(L)'
;MPLEDDAHPLLARIDELIATDRLDEALELVEETLSAPPEDLLDDELAQIEFEQLALLFELGEPQRLLDAVQQYDPEDPAAALFEVRAQLLRWDVERAKERLRELQDSTEREPGLDADRLELEALIDDLEGRFDEGDRKLRRAHRRAPEEHPLPVRLEPEQAHALLERALSELPPNIQKSLENLIVELVPMPRIEPICESGVTSPWILGLYVGHSALERDATAPDPLPPRVQIYQRNLERTCADLDDLQEELRTTLLHEIGHHLGFDEDGVAELGLE
;
A
#
# COMPACT_ATOMS: atom_id res chain seq x y z
N MET A 1 20.36 4.08 40.06
CA MET A 1 18.93 3.81 39.81
C MET A 1 18.79 3.61 38.32
N PRO A 2 18.19 2.52 37.84
CA PRO A 2 17.76 2.50 36.45
C PRO A 2 16.56 3.45 36.34
N LEU A 3 16.60 4.37 35.39
CA LEU A 3 15.40 5.01 34.85
C LEU A 3 14.74 3.92 34.02
N GLU A 4 13.62 3.38 34.49
CA GLU A 4 12.71 2.67 33.60
C GLU A 4 12.12 3.72 32.66
N ASP A 5 12.20 3.40 31.38
CA ASP A 5 11.84 4.17 30.21
C ASP A 5 10.31 4.13 30.08
N ASP A 6 9.59 4.83 30.97
CA ASP A 6 8.13 4.89 30.90
C ASP A 6 7.74 5.98 29.89
N ALA A 7 7.75 5.62 28.60
CA ALA A 7 7.19 6.42 27.52
C ALA A 7 5.75 6.86 27.87
N HIS A 8 5.36 8.06 27.43
CA HIS A 8 4.05 8.62 27.74
C HIS A 8 2.92 7.64 27.37
N PRO A 9 1.88 7.44 28.22
CA PRO A 9 0.80 6.48 27.96
C PRO A 9 0.04 6.68 26.64
N LEU A 10 0.09 7.89 26.07
CA LEU A 10 -0.47 8.17 24.74
C LEU A 10 0.25 7.42 23.63
N LEU A 11 1.59 7.34 23.66
CA LEU A 11 2.36 6.60 22.66
C LEU A 11 1.97 5.12 22.68
N ALA A 12 1.93 4.51 23.86
CA ALA A 12 1.50 3.12 24.00
C ALA A 12 0.06 2.89 23.50
N ARG A 13 -0.82 3.89 23.61
CA ARG A 13 -2.19 3.80 23.10
C ARG A 13 -2.25 3.95 21.58
N ILE A 14 -1.45 4.85 21.00
CA ILE A 14 -1.31 5.00 19.55
C ILE A 14 -0.77 3.69 18.95
N ASP A 15 0.31 3.15 19.52
CA ASP A 15 0.92 1.88 19.13
C ASP A 15 -0.09 0.72 19.19
N GLU A 16 -0.92 0.66 20.24
CA GLU A 16 -1.96 -0.36 20.38
C GLU A 16 -3.02 -0.25 19.27
N LEU A 17 -3.45 0.97 18.94
CA LEU A 17 -4.43 1.21 17.88
C LEU A 17 -3.86 0.81 16.51
N ILE A 18 -2.62 1.19 16.21
CA ILE A 18 -1.91 0.79 14.98
C ILE A 18 -1.76 -0.73 14.91
N ALA A 19 -1.28 -1.36 15.99
CA ALA A 19 -1.07 -2.80 16.05
C ALA A 19 -2.37 -3.62 15.96
N THR A 20 -3.53 -2.99 16.19
CA THR A 20 -4.86 -3.61 16.05
C THR A 20 -5.61 -3.14 14.81
N ASP A 21 -4.92 -2.51 13.85
CA ASP A 21 -5.44 -2.04 12.56
C ASP A 21 -6.61 -1.04 12.70
N ARG A 22 -6.60 -0.23 13.77
CA ARG A 22 -7.61 0.81 14.04
C ARG A 22 -7.05 2.18 13.64
N LEU A 23 -6.65 2.30 12.37
CA LEU A 23 -5.87 3.43 11.86
C LEU A 23 -6.62 4.77 11.95
N ASP A 24 -7.92 4.81 11.66
CA ASP A 24 -8.72 6.03 11.79
C ASP A 24 -8.75 6.54 13.23
N GLU A 25 -8.90 5.65 14.21
CA GLU A 25 -8.90 6.01 15.63
C GLU A 25 -7.51 6.42 16.12
N ALA A 26 -6.46 5.79 15.57
CA ALA A 26 -5.08 6.20 15.84
C ALA A 26 -4.84 7.63 15.32
N LEU A 27 -5.29 7.93 14.09
CA LEU A 27 -5.15 9.25 13.50
C LEU A 27 -5.95 10.30 14.26
N GLU A 28 -7.19 10.01 14.67
CA GLU A 28 -7.99 10.90 15.52
C GLU A 28 -7.25 11.24 16.82
N LEU A 29 -6.71 10.23 17.52
CA LEU A 29 -5.95 10.43 18.75
C LEU A 29 -4.67 11.26 18.53
N VAL A 30 -3.95 11.00 17.44
CA VAL A 30 -2.75 11.76 17.05
C VAL A 30 -3.11 13.23 16.80
N GLU A 31 -4.16 13.51 16.00
CA GLU A 31 -4.58 14.87 15.68
C GLU A 31 -5.12 15.64 16.89
N GLU A 32 -5.86 14.98 17.78
CA GLU A 32 -6.29 15.56 19.05
C GLU A 32 -5.08 15.95 19.92
N THR A 33 -4.07 15.07 19.97
CA THR A 33 -2.85 15.31 20.74
C THR A 33 -2.03 16.47 20.17
N LEU A 34 -1.86 16.54 18.84
CA LEU A 34 -1.13 17.63 18.19
C LEU A 34 -1.88 18.98 18.30
N SER A 35 -3.21 18.95 18.34
CA SER A 35 -4.02 20.17 18.51
C SER A 35 -3.93 20.76 19.92
N ALA A 36 -3.83 19.91 20.94
CA ALA A 36 -3.70 20.32 22.33
C ALA A 36 -2.72 19.40 23.10
N PRO A 37 -1.39 19.57 22.91
CA PRO A 37 -0.39 18.70 23.53
C PRO A 37 -0.47 18.74 25.06
N PRO A 38 -0.44 17.59 25.76
CA PRO A 38 -0.35 17.53 27.22
C PRO A 38 0.88 18.28 27.74
N GLU A 39 0.77 18.92 28.91
CA GLU A 39 1.89 19.68 29.50
C GLU A 39 3.08 18.80 29.91
N ASP A 40 2.84 17.50 30.12
CA ASP A 40 3.82 16.50 30.53
C ASP A 40 4.43 15.70 29.35
N LEU A 41 4.01 15.97 28.11
CA LEU A 41 4.58 15.36 26.92
C LEU A 41 5.96 15.96 26.61
N LEU A 42 6.96 15.11 26.41
CA LEU A 42 8.32 15.54 26.08
C LEU A 42 8.43 15.94 24.59
N ASP A 43 9.44 16.76 24.25
CA ASP A 43 9.65 17.23 22.87
C ASP A 43 9.94 16.08 21.89
N ASP A 44 10.66 15.03 22.33
CA ASP A 44 10.94 13.84 21.54
C ASP A 44 9.72 12.94 21.36
N GLU A 45 8.86 12.84 22.37
CA GLU A 45 7.58 12.14 22.28
C GLU A 45 6.62 12.88 21.34
N LEU A 46 6.59 14.22 21.39
CA LEU A 46 5.81 15.03 20.46
C LEU A 46 6.30 14.83 19.02
N ALA A 47 7.61 14.86 18.77
CA ALA A 47 8.19 14.60 17.45
C ALA A 47 7.85 13.19 16.94
N GLN A 48 7.80 12.19 17.82
CA GLN A 48 7.34 10.84 17.46
C GLN A 48 5.88 10.86 17.02
N ILE A 49 4.98 11.54 17.75
CA ILE A 49 3.56 11.66 17.39
C ILE A 49 3.39 12.42 16.06
N GLU A 50 4.16 13.47 15.83
CA GLU A 50 4.18 14.18 14.54
C GLU A 50 4.59 13.26 13.39
N PHE A 51 5.54 12.33 13.63
CA PHE A 51 5.98 11.36 12.63
C PHE A 51 4.92 10.28 12.38
N GLU A 52 4.28 9.76 13.44
CA GLU A 52 3.16 8.82 13.33
C GLU A 52 1.99 9.41 12.52
N GLN A 53 1.75 10.73 12.62
CA GLN A 53 0.75 11.39 11.78
C GLN A 53 1.06 11.21 10.28
N LEU A 54 2.33 11.37 9.87
CA LEU A 54 2.72 11.20 8.47
C LEU A 54 2.53 9.76 8.00
N ALA A 55 2.89 8.78 8.83
CA ALA A 55 2.71 7.36 8.55
C ALA A 55 1.23 7.01 8.40
N LEU A 56 0.38 7.41 9.36
CA LEU A 56 -1.06 7.15 9.33
C LEU A 56 -1.75 7.79 8.12
N LEU A 57 -1.42 9.04 7.78
CA LEU A 57 -1.98 9.71 6.59
C LEU A 57 -1.55 9.02 5.29
N PHE A 58 -0.37 8.42 5.25
CA PHE A 58 0.05 7.59 4.11
C PHE A 58 -0.75 6.29 4.03
N GLU A 59 -0.82 5.54 5.12
CA GLU A 59 -1.54 4.25 5.18
C GLU A 59 -3.03 4.40 4.85
N LEU A 60 -3.66 5.46 5.35
CA LEU A 60 -5.06 5.80 5.07
C LEU A 60 -5.29 6.37 3.66
N GLY A 61 -4.23 6.57 2.87
CA GLY A 61 -4.35 7.06 1.50
C GLY A 61 -4.87 8.50 1.41
N GLU A 62 -4.41 9.39 2.30
CA GLU A 62 -4.85 10.79 2.44
C GLU A 62 -3.80 11.78 1.91
N PRO A 63 -3.50 11.81 0.60
CA PRO A 63 -2.31 12.47 0.08
C PRO A 63 -2.31 13.98 0.26
N GLN A 64 -3.47 14.64 0.23
CA GLN A 64 -3.51 16.09 0.41
C GLN A 64 -3.23 16.48 1.86
N ARG A 65 -3.82 15.76 2.82
CA ARG A 65 -3.54 15.95 4.25
C ARG A 65 -2.09 15.64 4.57
N LEU A 66 -1.52 14.59 3.96
CA LEU A 66 -0.10 14.25 4.09
C LEU A 66 0.80 15.38 3.57
N LEU A 67 0.52 15.95 2.40
CA LEU A 67 1.26 17.10 1.87
C LEU A 67 1.15 18.35 2.75
N ASP A 68 0.01 18.56 3.41
CA ASP A 68 -0.18 19.67 4.33
C ASP A 68 0.56 19.45 5.66
N ALA A 69 0.62 18.21 6.15
CA ALA A 69 1.37 17.83 7.36
C ALA A 69 2.88 17.96 7.15
N VAL A 70 3.42 17.48 6.01
CA VAL A 70 4.86 17.59 5.69
C VAL A 70 5.36 19.03 5.64
N GLN A 71 4.50 20.03 5.34
CA GLN A 71 4.89 21.44 5.32
C GLN A 71 5.29 22.00 6.69
N GLN A 72 5.00 21.29 7.77
CA GLN A 72 5.38 21.67 9.13
C GLN A 72 6.84 21.31 9.44
N TYR A 73 7.45 20.42 8.65
CA TYR A 73 8.83 19.99 8.78
C TYR A 73 9.79 20.91 8.02
N ASP A 74 11.08 20.82 8.33
CA ASP A 74 12.13 21.44 7.52
C ASP A 74 12.08 20.83 6.10
N PRO A 75 11.98 21.64 5.01
CA PRO A 75 12.02 21.13 3.65
C PRO A 75 13.30 20.36 3.28
N GLU A 76 14.38 20.52 4.05
CA GLU A 76 15.63 19.76 3.91
C GLU A 76 15.63 18.47 4.73
N ASP A 77 14.63 18.21 5.58
CA ASP A 77 14.48 16.96 6.32
C ASP A 77 14.23 15.80 5.34
N PRO A 78 15.15 14.83 5.23
CA PRO A 78 15.02 13.76 4.26
C PRO A 78 13.88 12.78 4.58
N ALA A 79 13.52 12.58 5.86
CA ALA A 79 12.48 11.64 6.25
C ALA A 79 11.09 12.20 5.89
N ALA A 80 10.81 13.46 6.26
CA ALA A 80 9.57 14.14 5.89
C ALA A 80 9.44 14.30 4.36
N ALA A 81 10.55 14.58 3.67
CA ALA A 81 10.55 14.68 2.21
C ALA A 81 10.27 13.34 1.49
N LEU A 82 10.62 12.19 2.08
CA LEU A 82 10.22 10.89 1.55
C LEU A 82 8.72 10.65 1.70
N PHE A 83 8.06 11.18 2.74
CA PHE A 83 6.61 11.21 2.83
C PHE A 83 5.96 12.12 1.79
N GLU A 84 6.59 13.25 1.45
CA GLU A 84 6.15 14.08 0.31
C GLU A 84 6.13 13.25 -0.98
N VAL A 85 7.19 12.48 -1.25
CA VAL A 85 7.26 11.59 -2.42
C VAL A 85 6.12 10.57 -2.42
N ARG A 86 5.87 9.92 -1.27
CA ARG A 86 4.75 8.97 -1.11
C ARG A 86 3.40 9.63 -1.41
N ALA A 87 3.18 10.84 -0.93
CA ALA A 87 1.96 11.60 -1.19
C ALA A 87 1.79 11.94 -2.68
N GLN A 88 2.86 12.29 -3.39
CA GLN A 88 2.81 12.52 -4.84
C GLN A 88 2.48 11.23 -5.60
N LEU A 89 3.03 10.09 -5.17
CA LEU A 89 2.73 8.79 -5.75
C LEU A 89 1.26 8.39 -5.54
N LEU A 90 0.70 8.59 -4.34
CA LEU A 90 -0.73 8.40 -4.08
C LEU A 90 -1.64 9.25 -5.00
N ARG A 91 -1.13 10.40 -5.48
CA ARG A 91 -1.80 11.25 -6.47
C ARG A 91 -1.46 10.91 -7.92
N TRP A 92 -0.72 9.84 -8.15
CA TRP A 92 -0.17 9.43 -9.44
C TRP A 92 0.70 10.47 -10.14
N ASP A 93 1.24 11.45 -9.40
CA ASP A 93 2.20 12.43 -9.93
C ASP A 93 3.63 11.86 -9.89
N VAL A 94 3.85 10.86 -10.75
CA VAL A 94 5.13 10.13 -10.86
C VAL A 94 6.28 11.06 -11.24
N GLU A 95 6.03 12.08 -12.07
CA GLU A 95 7.09 13.02 -12.47
C GLU A 95 7.51 13.92 -11.31
N ARG A 96 6.56 14.41 -10.50
CA ARG A 96 6.89 15.18 -9.30
C ARG A 96 7.63 14.33 -8.26
N ALA A 97 7.19 13.09 -8.04
CA ALA A 97 7.89 12.14 -7.18
C ALA A 97 9.35 11.91 -7.61
N LYS A 98 9.58 11.72 -8.93
CA LYS A 98 10.93 11.55 -9.51
C LYS A 98 11.80 12.78 -9.35
N GLU A 99 11.25 13.97 -9.54
CA GLU A 99 11.98 15.22 -9.31
C GLU A 99 12.47 15.30 -7.87
N ARG A 100 11.56 15.06 -6.91
CA ARG A 100 11.87 15.14 -5.49
C ARG A 100 12.90 14.10 -5.05
N LEU A 101 12.79 12.84 -5.50
CA LEU A 101 13.77 11.80 -5.18
C LEU A 101 15.20 12.14 -5.66
N ARG A 102 15.35 12.85 -6.78
CA ARG A 102 16.67 13.29 -7.27
C ARG A 102 17.29 14.35 -6.36
N GLU A 103 16.48 15.24 -5.81
CA GLU A 103 16.93 16.27 -4.86
C GLU A 103 17.40 15.64 -3.54
N LEU A 104 16.77 14.54 -3.13
CA LEU A 104 17.06 13.82 -1.88
C LEU A 104 18.26 12.88 -1.96
N GLN A 105 18.87 12.70 -3.14
CA GLN A 105 19.92 11.69 -3.31
C GLN A 105 21.10 11.91 -2.33
N ASP A 106 21.62 13.13 -2.23
CA ASP A 106 22.81 13.42 -1.42
C ASP A 106 22.54 13.41 0.09
N SER A 107 21.31 13.74 0.52
CA SER A 107 20.92 13.76 1.94
C SER A 107 20.66 12.35 2.45
N THR A 108 19.88 11.55 1.71
CA THR A 108 19.54 10.18 2.10
C THR A 108 20.74 9.22 2.07
N GLU A 109 21.69 9.36 1.13
CA GLU A 109 22.84 8.45 1.01
C GLU A 109 23.72 8.34 2.27
N ARG A 110 23.62 9.34 3.16
CA ARG A 110 24.34 9.44 4.44
C ARG A 110 23.73 8.58 5.55
N GLU A 111 22.45 8.24 5.42
CA GLU A 111 21.66 7.52 6.41
C GLU A 111 21.14 6.22 5.79
N PRO A 112 21.67 5.04 6.17
CA PRO A 112 21.37 3.79 5.48
C PRO A 112 19.87 3.46 5.35
N GLY A 113 19.05 3.72 6.37
CA GLY A 113 17.60 3.52 6.34
C GLY A 113 16.93 4.42 5.31
N LEU A 114 17.19 5.73 5.36
CA LEU A 114 16.60 6.68 4.40
C LEU A 114 17.09 6.46 2.96
N ASP A 115 18.34 6.02 2.75
CA ASP A 115 18.82 5.61 1.43
C ASP A 115 18.05 4.39 0.91
N ALA A 116 17.71 3.45 1.80
CA ALA A 116 16.95 2.25 1.45
C ALA A 116 15.50 2.60 1.09
N ASP A 117 14.82 3.43 1.89
CA ASP A 117 13.48 3.98 1.59
C ASP A 117 13.45 4.68 0.23
N ARG A 118 14.42 5.57 -0.03
CA ARG A 118 14.53 6.27 -1.31
C ARG A 118 14.67 5.28 -2.47
N LEU A 119 15.55 4.29 -2.33
CA LEU A 119 15.78 3.28 -3.37
C LEU A 119 14.54 2.42 -3.61
N GLU A 120 13.73 2.15 -2.59
CA GLU A 120 12.48 1.42 -2.72
C GLU A 120 11.41 2.21 -3.50
N LEU A 121 11.25 3.50 -3.20
CA LEU A 121 10.37 4.40 -3.93
C LEU A 121 10.83 4.55 -5.39
N GLU A 122 12.14 4.70 -5.62
CA GLU A 122 12.71 4.70 -6.97
C GLU A 122 12.50 3.37 -7.72
N ALA A 123 12.45 2.25 -7.00
CA ALA A 123 12.17 0.94 -7.58
C ALA A 123 10.70 0.82 -7.96
N LEU A 124 9.79 1.34 -7.12
CA LEU A 124 8.35 1.35 -7.42
C LEU A 124 8.07 2.14 -8.71
N ILE A 125 8.70 3.30 -8.84
CA ILE A 125 8.60 4.12 -10.06
C ILE A 125 9.13 3.37 -11.30
N ASP A 126 10.27 2.68 -11.17
CA ASP A 126 10.77 1.83 -12.26
C ASP A 126 9.76 0.76 -12.64
N ASP A 127 9.11 0.12 -11.66
CA ASP A 127 8.10 -0.90 -11.88
C ASP A 127 6.85 -0.34 -12.56
N LEU A 128 6.33 0.80 -12.12
CA LEU A 128 5.21 1.51 -12.75
C LEU A 128 5.50 1.87 -14.22
N GLU A 129 6.75 2.23 -14.52
CA GLU A 129 7.20 2.54 -15.89
C GLU A 129 7.64 1.29 -16.69
N GLY A 130 7.48 0.09 -16.13
CA GLY A 130 7.80 -1.19 -16.79
C GLY A 130 9.28 -1.53 -16.89
N ARG A 131 10.15 -0.86 -16.12
CA ARG A 131 11.60 -1.10 -16.03
C ARG A 131 11.95 -2.05 -14.87
N PHE A 132 11.33 -3.23 -14.87
CA PHE A 132 11.39 -4.19 -13.75
C PHE A 132 12.81 -4.60 -13.34
N ASP A 133 13.71 -4.78 -14.31
CA ASP A 133 15.12 -5.12 -14.03
C ASP A 133 15.83 -4.03 -13.21
N GLU A 134 15.49 -2.77 -13.44
CA GLU A 134 16.08 -1.63 -12.73
C GLU A 134 15.46 -1.48 -11.35
N GLY A 135 14.14 -1.71 -11.23
CA GLY A 135 13.46 -1.85 -9.96
C GLY A 135 14.10 -2.91 -9.07
N ASP A 136 14.30 -4.13 -9.59
CA ASP A 136 14.93 -5.22 -8.85
C ASP A 136 16.41 -4.93 -8.49
N ARG A 137 17.14 -4.16 -9.29
CA ARG A 137 18.50 -3.73 -8.92
C ARG A 137 18.48 -2.76 -7.75
N LYS A 138 17.51 -1.84 -7.71
CA LYS A 138 17.34 -0.89 -6.61
C LYS A 138 16.87 -1.57 -5.33
N LEU A 139 15.92 -2.50 -5.39
CA LEU A 139 15.52 -3.29 -4.21
C LEU A 139 16.70 -4.08 -3.62
N ARG A 140 17.54 -4.69 -4.48
CA ARG A 140 18.78 -5.33 -4.01
C ARG A 140 19.76 -4.33 -3.38
N ARG A 141 19.76 -3.06 -3.78
CA ARG A 141 20.57 -2.02 -3.15
C ARG A 141 19.97 -1.58 -1.81
N ALA A 142 18.65 -1.39 -1.74
CA ALA A 142 17.92 -1.06 -0.52
C ALA A 142 18.18 -2.12 0.55
N HIS A 143 17.99 -3.39 0.21
CA HIS A 143 18.29 -4.52 1.10
C HIS A 143 19.74 -4.54 1.61
N ARG A 144 20.72 -4.13 0.78
CA ARG A 144 22.13 -4.04 1.23
C ARG A 144 22.39 -2.90 2.21
N ARG A 145 21.53 -1.88 2.22
CA ARG A 145 21.64 -0.72 3.13
C ARG A 145 20.95 -1.00 4.47
N ALA A 146 19.76 -1.59 4.43
CA ALA A 146 18.91 -1.85 5.59
C ALA A 146 18.17 -3.20 5.36
N PRO A 147 18.80 -4.33 5.70
CA PRO A 147 18.30 -5.67 5.32
C PRO A 147 17.10 -6.16 6.13
N GLU A 148 16.93 -5.65 7.36
CA GLU A 148 15.83 -6.05 8.25
C GLU A 148 14.54 -5.32 7.86
N GLU A 149 14.66 -4.04 7.53
CA GLU A 149 13.55 -3.16 7.14
C GLU A 149 13.15 -3.34 5.67
N HIS A 150 14.10 -3.70 4.79
CA HIS A 150 13.86 -3.89 3.36
C HIS A 150 14.28 -5.31 2.92
N PRO A 151 13.47 -6.35 3.24
CA PRO A 151 13.71 -7.70 2.75
C PRO A 151 13.62 -7.75 1.22
N LEU A 152 14.26 -8.76 0.63
CA LEU A 152 14.11 -8.98 -0.81
C LEU A 152 12.73 -9.58 -1.10
N PRO A 153 12.00 -9.05 -2.10
CA PRO A 153 10.71 -9.59 -2.48
C PRO A 153 10.84 -10.99 -3.05
N VAL A 154 9.80 -11.79 -2.87
CA VAL A 154 9.64 -13.07 -3.58
C VAL A 154 9.41 -12.75 -5.06
N ARG A 155 10.20 -13.31 -5.98
CA ARG A 155 9.99 -13.14 -7.43
C ARG A 155 9.57 -14.46 -8.04
N LEU A 156 8.36 -14.48 -8.61
CA LEU A 156 7.84 -15.64 -9.32
C LEU A 156 8.06 -15.49 -10.82
N GLU A 157 8.52 -16.56 -11.46
CA GLU A 157 8.46 -16.64 -12.91
C GLU A 157 7.01 -16.63 -13.38
N PRO A 158 6.71 -16.13 -14.59
CA PRO A 158 5.34 -16.01 -15.09
C PRO A 158 4.53 -17.29 -14.95
N GLU A 159 5.10 -18.44 -15.29
CA GLU A 159 4.41 -19.73 -15.20
C GLU A 159 4.08 -20.12 -13.75
N GLN A 160 4.93 -19.76 -12.79
CA GLN A 160 4.70 -20.03 -11.37
C GLN A 160 3.58 -19.14 -10.82
N ALA A 161 3.59 -17.86 -11.18
CA ALA A 161 2.54 -16.92 -10.79
C ALA A 161 1.17 -17.36 -11.35
N HIS A 162 1.12 -17.76 -12.63
CA HIS A 162 -0.13 -18.26 -13.24
C HIS A 162 -0.61 -19.54 -12.57
N ALA A 163 0.28 -20.51 -12.31
CA ALA A 163 -0.09 -21.74 -11.61
C ALA A 163 -0.61 -21.47 -10.19
N LEU A 164 -0.03 -20.49 -9.50
CA LEU A 164 -0.48 -20.07 -8.18
C LEU A 164 -1.88 -19.45 -8.23
N LEU A 165 -2.14 -18.55 -9.19
CA LEU A 165 -3.47 -17.96 -9.41
C LEU A 165 -4.51 -19.03 -9.76
N GLU A 166 -4.21 -19.94 -10.69
CA GLU A 166 -5.12 -21.03 -11.07
C GLU A 166 -5.47 -21.90 -9.86
N ARG A 167 -4.47 -22.20 -9.03
CA ARG A 167 -4.67 -22.96 -7.79
C ARG A 167 -5.59 -22.21 -6.83
N ALA A 168 -5.31 -20.94 -6.55
CA ALA A 168 -6.12 -20.11 -5.66
C ALA A 168 -7.58 -20.07 -6.11
N LEU A 169 -7.84 -19.88 -7.41
CA LEU A 169 -9.19 -19.88 -7.98
C LEU A 169 -9.88 -21.25 -7.85
N SER A 170 -9.15 -22.35 -8.03
CA SER A 170 -9.68 -23.71 -7.92
C SER A 170 -10.03 -24.12 -6.48
N GLU A 171 -9.40 -23.49 -5.49
CA GLU A 171 -9.61 -23.71 -4.06
C GLU A 171 -10.74 -22.85 -3.48
N LEU A 172 -11.32 -21.94 -4.27
CA LEU A 172 -12.48 -21.16 -3.87
C LEU A 172 -13.72 -22.04 -3.64
N PRO A 173 -14.66 -21.65 -2.76
CA PRO A 173 -15.92 -22.35 -2.58
C PRO A 173 -16.69 -22.55 -3.90
N PRO A 174 -17.36 -23.71 -4.14
CA PRO A 174 -18.05 -24.00 -5.41
C PRO A 174 -19.15 -22.99 -5.80
N ASN A 175 -19.75 -22.31 -4.82
CA ASN A 175 -20.71 -21.23 -5.05
C ASN A 175 -20.03 -19.99 -5.64
N ILE A 176 -18.81 -19.68 -5.23
CA ILE A 176 -18.01 -18.56 -5.78
C ILE A 176 -17.49 -18.93 -7.16
N GLN A 177 -16.98 -20.14 -7.37
CA GLN A 177 -16.45 -20.59 -8.67
C GLN A 177 -17.47 -20.42 -9.82
N LYS A 178 -18.77 -20.66 -9.56
CA LYS A 178 -19.83 -20.45 -10.56
C LYS A 178 -19.99 -18.98 -10.96
N SER A 179 -19.79 -18.07 -10.02
CA SER A 179 -19.87 -16.63 -10.30
C SER A 179 -18.74 -16.15 -11.21
N LEU A 180 -17.61 -16.89 -11.26
CA LEU A 180 -16.47 -16.57 -12.11
C LEU A 180 -16.66 -16.91 -13.59
N GLU A 181 -17.73 -17.62 -13.98
CA GLU A 181 -17.96 -18.04 -15.38
C GLU A 181 -17.99 -16.87 -16.37
N ASN A 182 -18.29 -15.65 -15.91
CA ASN A 182 -18.31 -14.43 -16.71
C ASN A 182 -17.28 -13.37 -16.27
N LEU A 183 -16.32 -13.76 -15.43
CA LEU A 183 -15.28 -12.87 -14.88
C LEU A 183 -13.92 -13.24 -15.49
N ILE A 184 -13.20 -12.25 -15.99
CA ILE A 184 -11.79 -12.43 -16.39
C ILE A 184 -10.94 -12.14 -15.16
N VAL A 185 -10.14 -13.11 -14.72
CA VAL A 185 -9.10 -12.87 -13.71
C VAL A 185 -7.75 -12.86 -14.42
N GLU A 186 -7.01 -11.76 -14.32
CA GLU A 186 -5.73 -11.59 -15.01
C GLU A 186 -4.61 -11.15 -14.06
N LEU A 187 -3.43 -11.77 -14.23
CA LEU A 187 -2.19 -11.26 -13.64
C LEU A 187 -1.66 -10.12 -14.49
N VAL A 188 -1.45 -8.98 -13.88
CA VAL A 188 -0.83 -7.80 -14.47
C VAL A 188 0.47 -7.55 -13.70
N PRO A 189 1.61 -7.28 -14.37
CA PRO A 189 2.86 -7.03 -13.64
C PRO A 189 2.74 -5.83 -12.68
N MET A 190 2.18 -4.72 -13.16
CA MET A 190 1.97 -3.46 -12.43
C MET A 190 0.84 -2.65 -13.07
N PRO A 191 0.14 -1.78 -12.32
CA PRO A 191 -0.70 -0.75 -12.91
C PRO A 191 0.17 0.26 -13.67
N ARG A 192 -0.20 0.62 -14.92
CA ARG A 192 0.59 1.53 -15.77
C ARG A 192 0.18 3.00 -15.68
N ILE A 193 -1.06 3.22 -15.33
CA ILE A 193 -1.71 4.51 -15.08
C ILE A 193 -2.65 4.29 -13.90
N GLU A 194 -3.10 5.37 -13.27
CA GLU A 194 -4.13 5.31 -12.23
C GLU A 194 -5.32 4.49 -12.71
N PRO A 195 -5.55 3.31 -12.11
CA PRO A 195 -6.75 2.56 -12.42
C PRO A 195 -7.99 3.31 -11.95
N ILE A 196 -9.02 3.35 -12.80
CA ILE A 196 -10.30 3.96 -12.46
C ILE A 196 -11.11 2.92 -11.67
N CYS A 197 -11.49 3.28 -10.44
CA CYS A 197 -12.37 2.51 -9.56
C CYS A 197 -13.63 3.35 -9.21
N GLU A 198 -14.66 2.72 -8.65
CA GLU A 198 -15.92 3.41 -8.29
C GLU A 198 -15.71 4.47 -7.19
N SER A 199 -14.75 4.26 -6.28
CA SER A 199 -14.37 5.21 -5.22
C SER A 199 -13.50 6.38 -5.72
N GLY A 200 -12.98 6.29 -6.95
CA GLY A 200 -12.35 7.39 -7.68
C GLY A 200 -10.85 7.59 -7.46
N VAL A 201 -10.23 6.94 -6.48
CA VAL A 201 -8.78 7.02 -6.21
C VAL A 201 -8.23 5.62 -5.99
N THR A 202 -7.08 5.32 -6.58
CA THR A 202 -6.36 4.05 -6.35
C THR A 202 -4.92 4.33 -5.95
N SER A 203 -4.36 3.48 -5.09
CA SER A 203 -2.95 3.58 -4.70
C SER A 203 -2.05 2.92 -5.75
N PRO A 204 -0.84 3.43 -6.05
CA PRO A 204 0.15 2.70 -6.84
C PRO A 204 0.59 1.35 -6.22
N TRP A 205 0.35 1.17 -4.91
CA TRP A 205 0.63 -0.07 -4.16
C TRP A 205 -0.53 -1.07 -4.18
N ILE A 206 -1.63 -0.77 -4.87
CA ILE A 206 -2.82 -1.63 -4.94
C ILE A 206 -2.46 -3.06 -5.38
N LEU A 207 -3.04 -4.06 -4.71
CA LEU A 207 -2.76 -5.49 -4.93
C LEU A 207 -3.70 -6.12 -5.96
N GLY A 208 -4.95 -5.69 -5.96
CA GLY A 208 -6.00 -6.17 -6.85
C GLY A 208 -6.95 -5.05 -7.24
N LEU A 209 -7.66 -5.23 -8.35
CA LEU A 209 -8.71 -4.31 -8.75
C LEU A 209 -9.80 -5.01 -9.57
N TYR A 210 -11.02 -4.92 -9.09
CA TYR A 210 -12.21 -5.18 -9.87
C TYR A 210 -12.53 -4.03 -10.84
N VAL A 211 -12.54 -4.35 -12.13
CA VAL A 211 -12.91 -3.46 -13.22
C VAL A 211 -14.16 -4.02 -13.88
N GLY A 212 -15.33 -3.50 -13.52
CA GLY A 212 -16.60 -3.88 -14.13
C GLY A 212 -17.59 -2.73 -14.14
N HIS A 213 -18.58 -2.82 -15.02
CA HIS A 213 -19.84 -2.11 -14.79
C HIS A 213 -20.62 -2.97 -13.80
N SER A 214 -21.11 -2.39 -12.70
CA SER A 214 -21.92 -3.16 -11.75
C SER A 214 -23.05 -3.89 -12.50
N ALA A 215 -23.46 -5.08 -12.04
CA ALA A 215 -24.53 -5.83 -12.71
C ALA A 215 -25.85 -5.04 -12.81
N LEU A 216 -26.00 -3.97 -12.01
CA LEU A 216 -27.10 -3.02 -11.99
C LEU A 216 -27.03 -1.95 -13.11
N GLU A 217 -25.85 -1.74 -13.71
CA GLU A 217 -25.57 -0.72 -14.73
C GLU A 217 -25.48 -1.27 -16.15
N ARG A 218 -25.88 -2.54 -16.36
CA ARG A 218 -25.98 -3.13 -17.71
C ARG A 218 -27.08 -2.44 -18.53
N ASP A 219 -26.70 -1.37 -19.21
CA ASP A 219 -27.55 -0.69 -20.18
C ASP A 219 -27.61 -1.54 -21.46
N ALA A 220 -28.79 -2.11 -21.77
CA ALA A 220 -28.99 -3.12 -22.83
C ALA A 220 -28.77 -2.60 -24.27
N THR A 221 -28.25 -1.38 -24.44
CA THR A 221 -28.12 -0.68 -25.72
C THR A 221 -26.68 -0.30 -26.09
N ALA A 222 -25.71 -0.49 -25.19
CA ALA A 222 -24.30 -0.23 -25.47
C ALA A 222 -23.66 -1.43 -26.22
N PRO A 223 -22.77 -1.18 -27.21
CA PRO A 223 -22.08 -2.23 -27.93
C PRO A 223 -21.12 -2.97 -26.99
N ASP A 224 -21.44 -4.24 -26.71
CA ASP A 224 -20.70 -5.22 -25.89
C ASP A 224 -19.86 -4.60 -24.74
N PRO A 225 -20.43 -4.43 -23.53
CA PRO A 225 -19.58 -4.13 -22.38
C PRO A 225 -18.56 -5.27 -22.25
N LEU A 226 -17.26 -4.92 -22.26
CA LEU A 226 -16.20 -5.87 -21.96
C LEU A 226 -16.58 -6.64 -20.68
N PRO A 227 -16.36 -7.96 -20.62
CA PRO A 227 -16.66 -8.73 -19.43
C PRO A 227 -15.93 -8.11 -18.23
N PRO A 228 -16.54 -8.15 -17.03
CA PRO A 228 -15.88 -7.66 -15.83
C PRO A 228 -14.54 -8.38 -15.64
N ARG A 229 -13.61 -7.67 -15.03
CA ARG A 229 -12.24 -8.13 -14.83
C ARG A 229 -11.85 -7.99 -13.36
N VAL A 230 -11.04 -8.91 -12.88
CA VAL A 230 -10.22 -8.73 -11.68
C VAL A 230 -8.77 -8.73 -12.16
N GLN A 231 -8.09 -7.61 -11.94
CA GLN A 231 -6.67 -7.46 -12.19
C GLN A 231 -5.94 -7.71 -10.88
N ILE A 232 -4.96 -8.60 -10.90
CA ILE A 232 -4.08 -8.85 -9.77
C ILE A 232 -2.69 -8.34 -10.12
N TYR A 233 -2.14 -7.44 -9.31
CA TYR A 233 -0.87 -6.77 -9.56
C TYR A 233 0.30 -7.56 -8.96
N GLN A 234 0.87 -8.45 -9.78
CA GLN A 234 1.86 -9.44 -9.35
C GLN A 234 3.02 -8.81 -8.58
N ARG A 235 3.64 -7.73 -9.10
CA ARG A 235 4.85 -7.18 -8.46
C ARG A 235 4.55 -6.45 -7.15
N ASN A 236 3.33 -5.92 -6.97
CA ASN A 236 2.92 -5.35 -5.69
C ASN A 236 2.71 -6.45 -4.65
N LEU A 237 1.99 -7.53 -5.00
CA LEU A 237 1.87 -8.71 -4.13
C LEU A 237 3.24 -9.25 -3.70
N GLU A 238 4.13 -9.46 -4.66
CA GLU A 238 5.49 -9.95 -4.42
C GLU A 238 6.33 -9.03 -3.52
N ARG A 239 6.04 -7.72 -3.50
CA ARG A 239 6.73 -6.73 -2.65
C ARG A 239 6.22 -6.74 -1.22
N THR A 240 4.93 -6.94 -1.03
CA THR A 240 4.28 -6.93 0.29
C THR A 240 4.58 -8.20 1.09
N CYS A 241 4.83 -9.33 0.41
CA CYS A 241 4.93 -10.63 1.07
C CYS A 241 6.38 -11.01 1.43
N ALA A 242 6.57 -11.53 2.64
CA ALA A 242 7.87 -11.95 3.16
C ALA A 242 8.38 -13.26 2.56
N ASP A 243 7.46 -14.19 2.25
CA ASP A 243 7.78 -15.48 1.66
C ASP A 243 6.66 -16.02 0.75
N LEU A 244 6.86 -17.23 0.22
CA LEU A 244 5.92 -17.83 -0.72
C LEU A 244 4.59 -18.16 -0.05
N ASP A 245 4.56 -18.55 1.22
CA ASP A 245 3.32 -18.93 1.90
C ASP A 245 2.48 -17.69 2.17
N ASP A 246 3.12 -16.63 2.68
CA ASP A 246 2.52 -15.29 2.82
C ASP A 246 1.93 -14.78 1.49
N LEU A 247 2.65 -14.96 0.39
CA LEU A 247 2.16 -14.60 -0.95
C LEU A 247 0.90 -15.37 -1.38
N GLN A 248 0.75 -16.65 -1.03
CA GLN A 248 -0.47 -17.40 -1.37
C GLN A 248 -1.65 -16.92 -0.54
N GLU A 249 -1.42 -16.60 0.74
CA GLU A 249 -2.43 -16.07 1.64
C GLU A 249 -2.90 -14.69 1.17
N GLU A 250 -1.97 -13.79 0.88
CA GLU A 250 -2.27 -12.43 0.41
C GLU A 250 -2.97 -12.44 -0.96
N LEU A 251 -2.54 -13.29 -1.88
CA LEU A 251 -3.23 -13.49 -3.17
C LEU A 251 -4.66 -13.97 -2.97
N ARG A 252 -4.89 -14.91 -2.04
CA ARG A 252 -6.22 -15.42 -1.73
C ARG A 252 -7.09 -14.32 -1.14
N THR A 253 -6.60 -13.58 -0.15
CA THR A 253 -7.29 -12.45 0.48
C THR A 253 -7.66 -11.40 -0.56
N THR A 254 -6.70 -10.96 -1.37
CA THR A 254 -6.91 -9.99 -2.46
C THR A 254 -7.98 -10.50 -3.43
N LEU A 255 -7.89 -11.74 -3.92
CA LEU A 255 -8.90 -12.29 -4.84
C LEU A 255 -10.31 -12.28 -4.25
N LEU A 256 -10.43 -12.64 -2.96
CA LEU A 256 -11.71 -12.68 -2.29
C LEU A 256 -12.33 -11.30 -2.13
N HIS A 257 -11.53 -10.28 -1.80
CA HIS A 257 -11.98 -8.89 -1.77
C HIS A 257 -12.48 -8.44 -3.15
N GLU A 258 -11.70 -8.64 -4.21
CA GLU A 258 -12.11 -8.22 -5.56
C GLU A 258 -13.33 -8.99 -6.10
N ILE A 259 -13.46 -10.27 -5.78
CA ILE A 259 -14.64 -11.06 -6.11
C ILE A 259 -15.85 -10.61 -5.28
N GLY A 260 -15.64 -10.20 -4.02
CA GLY A 260 -16.66 -9.56 -3.19
C GLY A 260 -17.27 -8.34 -3.88
N HIS A 261 -16.43 -7.42 -4.35
CA HIS A 261 -16.85 -6.27 -5.16
C HIS A 261 -17.60 -6.68 -6.42
N HIS A 262 -17.12 -7.71 -7.14
CA HIS A 262 -17.83 -8.23 -8.31
C HIS A 262 -19.27 -8.70 -7.99
N LEU A 263 -19.46 -9.31 -6.83
CA LEU A 263 -20.74 -9.82 -6.37
C LEU A 263 -21.65 -8.74 -5.76
N GLY A 264 -21.14 -7.52 -5.59
CA GLY A 264 -21.86 -6.40 -5.00
C GLY A 264 -21.93 -6.46 -3.47
N PHE A 265 -20.98 -7.16 -2.82
CA PHE A 265 -20.77 -7.06 -1.38
C PHE A 265 -19.91 -5.83 -1.07
N ASP A 266 -20.23 -5.16 0.04
CA ASP A 266 -19.34 -4.21 0.71
C ASP A 266 -18.26 -4.99 1.49
N GLU A 267 -17.30 -4.25 2.07
CA GLU A 267 -16.20 -4.82 2.86
C GLU A 267 -16.70 -5.76 3.98
N ASP A 268 -17.83 -5.41 4.62
CA ASP A 268 -18.48 -6.21 5.66
C ASP A 268 -19.13 -7.52 5.13
N GLY A 269 -19.62 -7.51 3.89
CA GLY A 269 -20.30 -8.65 3.27
C GLY A 269 -19.38 -9.79 2.82
N VAL A 270 -18.07 -9.54 2.71
CA VAL A 270 -17.09 -10.55 2.26
C VAL A 270 -16.93 -11.67 3.29
N ALA A 271 -17.01 -11.38 4.59
CA ALA A 271 -16.89 -12.39 5.65
C ALA A 271 -17.99 -13.47 5.59
N GLU A 272 -19.19 -13.13 5.11
CA GLU A 272 -20.34 -14.06 5.02
C GLU A 272 -20.25 -15.04 3.84
N LEU A 273 -19.28 -14.89 2.94
CA LEU A 273 -19.08 -15.78 1.78
C LEU A 273 -18.46 -17.14 2.12
N GLY A 274 -18.22 -17.42 3.41
CA GLY A 274 -17.62 -18.66 3.91
C GLY A 274 -16.10 -18.64 3.88
N LEU A 275 -15.52 -17.51 4.31
CA LEU A 275 -14.09 -17.21 4.29
C LEU A 275 -13.48 -17.22 5.71
N GLU A 276 -13.88 -18.21 6.53
CA GLU A 276 -13.09 -18.65 7.70
C GLU A 276 -12.10 -19.75 7.30
#